data_AF-A0A3D2TWB3-F1
#
_entry.id   AF-A0A3D2TWB3-F1
#
_cell.length_a   1.000
_cell.length_b   1.000
_cell.length_c   1.000
_cell.angle_alpha   90.00
_cell.angle_beta   90.00
_cell.angle_gamma   90.00
#
_symmetry.space_group_name_H-M   'P 1'
#
loop_
_entity.id
_entity.type
_entity.pdbx_description
1 polymer ?
#
loop_
_entity_poly.entity_id
_entity_poly.type
_entity_poly.pdbx_seq_one_letter_code
_entity_poly.pdbx_strand_id
1 'polypeptide(L)'
;MIDGIYNTDKKEGIMEDNDIVALLWERQEPALAHLQDKYSTYLMQITRRIIIDEEDAKECVNDVWLKVWNSIPPGKPKHLAGYLAKIARNLALDKYRQHNAAKRGGGHLEASLEELEECISGSN
;
A
#
# COMPACT_ATOMS: atom_id res chain seq x y z
N MET A 1 36.88 -19.72 25.85
CA MET A 1 35.49 -19.68 26.34
C MET A 1 35.14 -18.24 26.68
N ILE A 2 34.69 -17.45 25.70
CA ILE A 2 33.37 -16.80 25.70
C ILE A 2 33.07 -16.54 24.22
N ASP A 3 32.25 -17.39 23.62
CA ASP A 3 31.74 -17.20 22.26
C ASP A 3 30.74 -16.05 22.24
N GLY A 4 30.79 -15.29 21.14
CA GLY A 4 29.71 -14.54 20.52
C GLY A 4 28.59 -14.01 21.42
N ILE A 5 28.64 -12.72 21.74
CA ILE A 5 27.43 -12.01 22.11
C ILE A 5 27.43 -10.61 21.48
N TYR A 6 26.53 -10.47 20.50
CA TYR A 6 26.08 -9.26 19.83
C TYR A 6 27.01 -8.64 18.78
N ASN A 7 27.08 -9.32 17.62
CA ASN A 7 27.26 -8.65 16.34
C ASN A 7 25.98 -7.86 16.02
N THR A 8 25.91 -6.59 16.42
CA THR A 8 24.78 -5.68 16.18
C THR A 8 25.02 -4.74 15.00
N ASP A 9 25.71 -5.21 13.96
CA ASP A 9 25.85 -4.51 12.68
C ASP A 9 25.10 -5.24 11.55
N LYS A 10 23.87 -5.68 11.82
CA LYS A 10 22.88 -5.79 10.73
C LYS A 10 22.38 -4.38 10.46
N LYS A 11 23.03 -3.67 9.52
CA LYS A 11 22.27 -2.72 8.69
C LYS A 11 21.16 -3.54 8.05
N GLU A 12 19.93 -3.44 8.56
CA GLU A 12 18.78 -3.99 7.87
C GLU A 12 18.68 -3.27 6.53
N GLY A 13 19.15 -3.95 5.47
CA GLY A 13 18.92 -3.50 4.11
C GLY A 13 17.43 -3.56 3.80
N ILE A 14 17.01 -2.72 2.86
CA ILE A 14 15.64 -2.76 2.31
C ILE A 14 15.30 -4.22 1.95
N MET A 15 14.26 -4.77 2.58
CA MET A 15 13.83 -6.16 2.37
C MET A 15 13.31 -6.38 0.95
N GLU A 16 13.50 -7.58 0.39
CA GLU A 16 13.00 -7.92 -0.95
C GLU A 16 11.48 -8.09 -0.99
N ASP A 17 10.87 -7.82 -2.16
CA ASP A 17 9.41 -7.81 -2.32
C ASP A 17 8.77 -9.14 -1.92
N ASN A 18 9.41 -10.26 -2.28
CA ASN A 18 8.91 -11.60 -1.99
C ASN A 18 8.91 -11.91 -0.48
N ASP A 19 9.89 -11.42 0.26
CA ASP A 19 9.98 -11.62 1.70
C ASP A 19 8.92 -10.78 2.42
N ILE A 20 8.71 -9.53 1.98
CA ILE A 20 7.62 -8.68 2.49
C ILE A 20 6.26 -9.35 2.22
N VAL A 21 6.04 -9.92 1.03
CA VAL A 21 4.81 -10.65 0.70
C VAL A 21 4.64 -11.88 1.59
N ALA A 22 5.72 -12.63 1.88
CA ALA A 22 5.67 -13.78 2.78
C ALA A 22 5.28 -13.36 4.21
N LEU A 23 5.87 -12.29 4.74
CA LEU A 23 5.50 -11.77 6.06
C LEU A 23 4.04 -11.29 6.12
N LEU A 24 3.56 -10.60 5.06
CA LEU A 24 2.16 -10.19 4.95
C LEU A 24 1.22 -11.41 4.92
N TRP A 25 1.60 -12.46 4.20
CA TRP A 25 0.85 -13.70 4.11
C TRP A 25 0.71 -14.40 5.45
N GLU A 26 1.82 -14.45 6.21
CA GLU A 26 1.89 -15.06 7.53
C GLU A 26 1.33 -14.17 8.64
N ARG A 27 0.82 -12.98 8.31
CA ARG A 27 0.31 -11.99 9.28
C ARG A 27 1.35 -11.59 10.33
N GLN A 28 2.61 -11.52 9.92
CA GLN A 28 3.68 -11.07 10.81
C GLN A 28 3.69 -9.53 10.89
N GLU A 29 3.67 -9.01 12.10
CA GLU A 29 3.68 -7.56 12.38
C GLU A 29 4.85 -6.80 11.70
N PRO A 30 6.09 -7.33 11.63
CA PRO A 30 7.20 -6.67 10.93
C PRO A 30 6.96 -6.39 9.44
N ALA A 31 5.99 -7.07 8.82
CA ALA A 31 5.68 -6.87 7.40
C ALA A 31 5.38 -5.40 7.06
N LEU A 32 4.63 -4.72 7.92
CA LEU A 32 4.24 -3.32 7.71
C LEU A 32 5.43 -2.38 7.80
N ALA A 33 6.37 -2.63 8.72
CA ALA A 33 7.57 -1.82 8.86
C ALA A 33 8.44 -1.90 7.60
N HIS A 34 8.70 -3.11 7.09
CA HIS A 34 9.48 -3.29 5.86
C HIS A 34 8.76 -2.73 4.62
N LEU A 35 7.42 -2.86 4.56
CA LEU A 35 6.62 -2.30 3.49
C LEU A 35 6.69 -0.75 3.47
N GLN A 36 6.57 -0.13 4.64
CA GLN A 36 6.65 1.32 4.79
C GLN A 36 8.05 1.83 4.45
N ASP A 37 9.09 1.20 4.99
CA ASP A 37 10.47 1.60 4.75
C ASP A 37 10.82 1.57 3.26
N LYS A 38 10.37 0.51 2.54
CA LYS A 38 10.64 0.37 1.11
C LYS A 38 9.81 1.29 0.22
N TYR A 39 8.54 1.51 0.53
CA TYR A 39 7.59 2.09 -0.44
C TYR A 39 6.96 3.43 -0.07
N SER A 40 7.18 3.96 1.14
CA SER A 40 6.54 5.22 1.56
C SER A 40 6.80 6.37 0.58
N THR A 41 8.05 6.57 0.17
CA THR A 41 8.42 7.62 -0.79
C THR A 41 7.79 7.40 -2.17
N TYR A 42 7.77 6.15 -2.64
CA TYR A 42 7.17 5.80 -3.93
C TYR A 42 5.67 6.07 -3.95
N LEU A 43 4.95 5.67 -2.91
CA LEU A 43 3.52 5.90 -2.81
C LEU A 43 3.19 7.38 -2.63
N MET A 44 3.94 8.10 -1.80
CA MET A 44 3.76 9.54 -1.62
C MET A 44 3.86 10.29 -2.96
N GLN A 45 4.81 9.93 -3.82
CA GLN A 45 4.94 10.53 -5.16
C GLN A 45 3.75 10.24 -6.06
N ILE A 46 3.12 9.07 -5.96
CA ILE A 46 1.92 8.72 -6.73
C ILE A 46 0.73 9.53 -6.22
N THR A 47 0.52 9.55 -4.91
CA THR A 47 -0.65 10.17 -4.28
C THR A 47 -0.68 11.68 -4.50
N ARG A 48 0.47 12.36 -4.36
CA ARG A 48 0.60 13.82 -4.57
C ARG A 48 0.29 14.29 -5.99
N ARG A 49 0.28 13.39 -6.97
CA ARG A 49 -0.14 13.73 -8.35
C ARG A 49 -1.66 13.83 -8.49
N ILE A 50 -2.41 13.35 -7.51
CA ILE A 50 -3.87 13.25 -7.53
C ILE A 50 -4.49 14.14 -6.44
N ILE A 51 -3.95 14.05 -5.22
CA ILE A 51 -4.37 14.85 -4.07
C ILE A 51 -3.38 16.01 -3.90
N ILE A 52 -3.88 17.24 -3.92
CA ILE A 52 -3.08 18.46 -3.80
C ILE A 52 -2.66 18.73 -2.35
N ASP A 53 -3.53 18.42 -1.40
CA ASP A 53 -3.25 18.60 0.02
C ASP A 53 -2.26 17.54 0.52
N GLU A 54 -1.23 17.98 1.24
CA GLU A 54 -0.15 17.09 1.67
C GLU A 54 -0.57 16.17 2.82
N GLU A 55 -1.43 16.64 3.72
CA GLU A 55 -1.92 15.84 4.84
C GLU A 55 -2.89 14.76 4.34
N ASP A 56 -3.82 15.12 3.44
CA ASP A 56 -4.70 14.14 2.77
C ASP A 56 -3.89 13.09 2.01
N ALA A 57 -2.76 13.48 1.38
CA ALA A 57 -1.88 12.55 0.70
C ALA A 57 -1.18 11.59 1.69
N LYS A 58 -0.75 12.06 2.87
CA LYS A 58 -0.19 11.22 3.93
C LYS A 58 -1.23 10.25 4.50
N GLU A 59 -2.43 10.73 4.78
CA GLU A 59 -3.54 9.87 5.22
C GLU A 59 -3.84 8.79 4.18
N CYS A 60 -3.90 9.16 2.90
CA CYS A 60 -4.13 8.20 1.84
C CYS A 60 -3.04 7.11 1.78
N VAL A 61 -1.76 7.45 2.01
CA VAL A 61 -0.69 6.46 2.09
C VAL A 61 -0.86 5.56 3.32
N ASN A 62 -1.29 6.10 4.47
CA ASN A 62 -1.61 5.30 5.65
C ASN A 62 -2.77 4.31 5.38
N ASP A 63 -3.81 4.76 4.66
CA ASP A 63 -4.92 3.92 4.24
C ASP A 63 -4.48 2.76 3.33
N VAL A 64 -3.43 2.98 2.50
CA VAL A 64 -2.85 1.91 1.67
C VAL A 64 -2.33 0.76 2.54
N TRP A 65 -1.64 1.03 3.64
CA TRP A 65 -1.10 -0.02 4.50
C TRP A 65 -2.18 -0.91 5.07
N LEU A 66 -3.26 -0.31 5.57
CA LEU A 66 -4.41 -1.05 6.07
C LEU A 66 -5.09 -1.85 4.96
N LYS A 67 -5.26 -1.27 3.76
CA LYS A 67 -5.87 -1.96 2.62
C LYS A 67 -5.02 -3.14 2.15
N VAL A 68 -3.70 -2.96 2.08
CA VAL A 68 -2.74 -4.01 1.70
C VAL A 68 -2.79 -5.15 2.70
N TRP A 69 -2.67 -4.84 4.00
CA TRP A 69 -2.83 -5.80 5.08
C TRP A 69 -4.13 -6.58 4.90
N ASN A 70 -5.27 -5.93 4.76
CA ASN A 70 -6.55 -6.64 4.63
C ASN A 70 -6.68 -7.46 3.32
N SER A 71 -5.94 -7.11 2.26
CA SER A 71 -6.06 -7.75 0.94
C SER A 71 -5.20 -9.02 0.73
N ILE A 72 -4.19 -9.23 1.55
CA ILE A 72 -3.25 -10.37 1.48
C ILE A 72 -3.29 -11.08 2.83
N PRO A 73 -3.54 -12.41 2.99
CA PRO A 73 -4.47 -13.36 2.36
C PRO A 73 -4.79 -13.35 0.88
N PRO A 74 -6.04 -13.16 0.45
CA PRO A 74 -6.45 -13.79 -0.80
C PRO A 74 -5.64 -13.28 -2.02
N GLY A 75 -5.16 -12.04 -2.00
CA GLY A 75 -4.25 -11.52 -3.02
C GLY A 75 -2.79 -11.94 -2.79
N LYS A 76 -2.15 -12.52 -3.82
CA LYS A 76 -0.68 -12.73 -3.85
C LYS A 76 -0.07 -11.99 -5.04
N PRO A 77 0.46 -10.77 -4.86
CA PRO A 77 1.00 -10.00 -5.98
C PRO A 77 2.30 -10.60 -6.50
N LYS A 78 2.43 -10.76 -7.82
CA LYS A 78 3.73 -11.06 -8.48
C LYS A 78 4.68 -9.87 -8.48
N HIS A 79 4.14 -8.65 -8.47
CA HIS A 79 4.87 -7.39 -8.46
C HIS A 79 4.29 -6.46 -7.39
N LEU A 80 4.95 -6.39 -6.24
CA LEU A 80 4.44 -5.68 -5.07
C LEU A 80 4.31 -4.16 -5.33
N ALA A 81 5.31 -3.56 -5.98
CA ALA A 81 5.26 -2.14 -6.36
C ALA A 81 4.02 -1.78 -7.19
N GLY A 82 3.68 -2.59 -8.21
CA GLY A 82 2.52 -2.38 -9.06
C GLY A 82 1.20 -2.55 -8.30
N TYR A 83 1.15 -3.53 -7.40
CA TYR A 83 -0.01 -3.79 -6.53
C TYR A 83 -0.28 -2.60 -5.59
N LEU A 84 0.75 -2.11 -4.91
CA LEU A 84 0.68 -0.94 -4.04
C LEU A 84 0.25 0.31 -4.81
N ALA A 85 0.85 0.55 -5.98
CA ALA A 85 0.52 1.69 -6.82
C ALA A 85 -0.94 1.69 -7.29
N LYS A 86 -1.53 0.51 -7.56
CA LYS A 86 -2.95 0.38 -7.90
C LYS A 86 -3.83 0.79 -6.72
N ILE A 87 -3.55 0.25 -5.53
CA ILE A 87 -4.31 0.58 -4.31
C ILE A 87 -4.22 2.07 -3.99
N ALA A 88 -3.01 2.64 -4.01
CA ALA A 88 -2.79 4.05 -3.71
C ALA A 88 -3.52 4.98 -4.70
N ARG A 89 -3.46 4.68 -6.00
CA ARG A 89 -4.19 5.47 -7.01
C ARG A 89 -5.71 5.41 -6.80
N ASN A 90 -6.26 4.24 -6.50
CA ASN A 90 -7.69 4.10 -6.29
C ASN A 90 -8.15 4.91 -5.07
N LEU A 91 -7.48 4.75 -3.92
CA LEU A 91 -7.79 5.51 -2.72
C LEU A 91 -7.66 7.02 -2.94
N ALA A 92 -6.62 7.45 -3.67
CA ALA A 92 -6.39 8.86 -3.96
C ALA A 92 -7.49 9.45 -4.86
N LEU A 93 -7.93 8.70 -5.88
CA LEU A 93 -9.03 9.09 -6.77
C LEU A 93 -10.35 9.18 -6.02
N ASP A 94 -10.62 8.24 -5.11
CA ASP A 94 -11.84 8.25 -4.30
C ASP A 94 -11.89 9.46 -3.36
N LYS A 95 -10.79 9.74 -2.64
CA LYS A 95 -10.67 10.96 -1.82
C LYS A 95 -10.83 12.23 -2.68
N TYR A 96 -10.20 12.29 -3.86
CA TYR A 96 -10.37 13.40 -4.79
C TYR A 96 -11.84 13.58 -5.19
N ARG A 97 -12.55 12.50 -5.56
CA ARG A 97 -13.97 12.54 -5.93
C ARG A 97 -14.83 13.03 -4.77
N GLN A 98 -14.61 12.53 -3.56
CA GLN A 98 -15.34 12.96 -2.35
C GLN A 98 -15.17 14.45 -2.09
N HIS A 99 -13.94 14.96 -2.17
CA HIS A 99 -13.65 16.39 -1.99
C HIS A 99 -14.30 17.26 -3.08
N ASN A 100 -14.29 16.81 -4.33
CA ASN A 100 -14.92 17.54 -5.44
C ASN A 100 -16.46 17.47 -5.37
N ALA A 101 -17.04 16.35 -4.93
CA ALA A 101 -18.49 16.21 -4.73
C ALA A 101 -18.97 17.09 -3.56
N ALA A 102 -18.21 17.14 -2.46
CA ALA A 102 -18.48 18.03 -1.34
C ALA A 102 -18.47 19.50 -1.77
N LYS A 103 -17.52 19.91 -2.61
CA LYS A 103 -17.44 21.28 -3.18
C LYS A 103 -18.59 21.63 -4.12
N ARG A 104 -19.25 20.64 -4.73
CA ARG A 104 -20.36 20.84 -5.67
C ARG A 104 -21.76 20.74 -5.04
N GLY A 105 -21.85 20.62 -3.71
CA GLY A 105 -23.13 20.58 -3.00
C GLY A 105 -23.80 19.21 -2.91
N GLY A 106 -23.03 18.10 -2.89
CA GLY A 106 -23.50 16.82 -2.33
C GLY A 106 -24.57 16.05 -3.12
N GLY A 107 -24.52 16.05 -4.46
CA GLY A 107 -25.40 15.23 -5.29
C GLY A 107 -24.78 13.88 -5.67
N HIS A 108 -25.23 12.81 -5.00
CA HIS A 108 -25.23 11.40 -5.40
C HIS A 108 -24.19 10.96 -6.45
N LEU A 109 -23.12 10.30 -6.02
CA LEU A 109 -22.39 9.35 -6.87
C LEU A 109 -21.90 8.16 -6.04
N GLU A 110 -22.80 7.21 -5.89
CA GLU A 110 -22.50 5.83 -5.51
C GLU A 110 -21.76 5.20 -6.69
N ALA A 111 -20.43 5.14 -6.62
CA ALA A 111 -19.63 4.35 -7.52
C ALA A 111 -19.09 3.15 -6.73
N SER A 112 -19.81 2.04 -6.84
CA SER A 112 -19.45 0.73 -6.28
C SER A 112 -18.01 0.37 -6.65
N LEU A 113 -17.21 0.00 -5.65
CA LEU A 113 -15.82 -0.46 -5.77
C LEU A 113 -15.74 -1.95 -6.15
N GLU A 114 -16.77 -2.51 -6.78
CA GLU A 114 -16.89 -3.95 -7.06
C GLU A 114 -15.95 -4.46 -8.18
N GLU A 115 -15.24 -3.61 -8.92
CA GLU A 115 -14.26 -4.08 -9.91
C GLU A 115 -12.88 -4.41 -9.31
N LEU A 116 -12.86 -5.07 -8.15
CA LEU A 116 -11.66 -5.75 -7.64
C LEU A 116 -11.64 -7.25 -7.96
N GLU A 117 -12.46 -7.72 -8.90
CA GLU A 117 -12.46 -9.13 -9.33
C GLU A 117 -11.73 -9.45 -10.65
N GLU A 118 -11.22 -8.48 -11.40
CA GLU A 118 -10.51 -8.77 -12.65
C GLU A 118 -9.06 -8.26 -12.66
N CYS A 119 -8.17 -8.95 -11.94
CA CYS A 119 -6.78 -9.12 -12.41
C CYS A 119 -6.04 -10.25 -11.70
N ILE A 120 -6.58 -11.47 -11.85
CA ILE A 120 -5.77 -12.69 -11.80
C ILE A 120 -5.98 -13.43 -13.14
N SER A 121 -5.73 -12.75 -14.25
CA SER A 121 -5.62 -13.44 -15.54
C SER A 121 -4.55 -12.78 -16.40
N GLY A 122 -3.33 -13.25 -16.19
CA GLY A 122 -2.35 -13.40 -17.25
C GLY A 122 -2.04 -14.89 -17.31
N SER A 123 -2.94 -15.63 -17.97
CA SER A 123 -2.84 -17.06 -18.25
C SER A 123 -1.62 -17.38 -19.12
N ASN A 124 -1.01 -18.51 -18.77
CA ASN A 124 -0.08 -19.36 -19.54
C ASN A 124 1.27 -18.77 -19.97
#